data_AF-A0A7V2IQK8-F1
#
_entry.id   AF-A0A7V2IQK8-F1
#
_cell.length_a   1.000
_cell.length_b   1.000
_cell.length_c   1.000
_cell.angle_alpha   90.00
_cell.angle_beta   90.00
_cell.angle_gamma   90.00
#
_symmetry.space_group_name_H-M   'P 1'
#
loop_
_entity.id
_entity.type
_entity.pdbx_description
1 polymer ?
#
loop_
_entity_poly.entity_id
_entity_poly.type
_entity_poly.pdbx_seq_one_letter_code
_entity_poly.pdbx_strand_id
1 'polypeptide(L)'
;MRKDLSYFGDFGTPGVGYDIDELSRRLREILSLDRPHRVALVGYGNLGAALLKYPGFGALGFEIVAVFDRDRRKIGRTVRGLTIRDNRQIPVLRQDDVRLAILAIPAEGAQDTAEALVAAAVQGILNFAPEYSVYLPDTVKVITMDIGMDLARLPYYVPVEV
;
A
#
# COMPACT_ATOMS: atom_id res chain seq x y z
N MET A 1 -13.07 12.67 17.48
CA MET A 1 -13.70 11.33 17.50
C MET A 1 -15.19 11.33 17.21
N ARG A 2 -16.09 11.86 18.06
CA ARG A 2 -17.55 11.84 17.75
C ARG A 2 -17.86 12.54 16.42
N LYS A 3 -17.26 13.71 16.20
CA LYS A 3 -17.43 14.51 14.98
C LYS A 3 -16.95 13.76 13.72
N ASP A 4 -15.82 13.06 13.81
CA ASP A 4 -15.24 12.31 12.68
C ASP A 4 -16.08 11.08 12.32
N LEU A 5 -16.62 10.38 13.32
CA LEU A 5 -17.52 9.24 13.11
C LEU A 5 -18.89 9.68 12.59
N SER A 6 -19.46 10.77 13.11
CA SER A 6 -20.76 11.26 12.65
C SER A 6 -20.82 11.62 11.15
N TYR A 7 -19.68 11.85 10.49
CA TYR A 7 -19.62 12.03 9.03
C TYR A 7 -20.01 10.78 8.24
N PHE A 8 -19.93 9.59 8.84
CA PHE A 8 -20.23 8.32 8.17
C PHE A 8 -21.57 7.69 8.62
N GLY A 9 -22.38 8.43 9.41
CA GLY A 9 -23.68 8.00 9.94
C GLY A 9 -23.84 8.28 11.44
N ASP A 10 -25.03 8.02 11.99
CA ASP A 10 -25.21 8.01 13.45
C ASP A 10 -24.56 6.76 14.04
N PHE A 11 -23.42 6.96 14.69
CA PHE A 11 -22.74 5.94 15.47
C PHE A 11 -23.04 6.15 16.95
N GLY A 12 -23.65 5.13 17.56
CA GLY A 12 -23.88 5.07 19.00
C GLY A 12 -25.10 5.83 19.50
N THR A 13 -25.41 5.61 20.78
CA THR A 13 -26.49 6.31 21.50
C THR A 13 -25.88 7.32 22.46
N PRO A 14 -26.39 8.57 22.53
CA PRO A 14 -25.90 9.57 23.49
C PRO A 14 -25.91 9.01 24.92
N GLY A 15 -24.75 9.02 25.58
CA GLY A 15 -24.60 8.56 26.97
C GLY A 15 -24.31 7.06 27.14
N VAL A 16 -24.41 6.24 26.09
CA VAL A 16 -24.15 4.79 26.13
C VAL A 16 -22.82 4.41 25.48
N GLY A 17 -22.42 5.13 24.43
CA GLY A 17 -21.21 4.81 23.67
C GLY A 17 -21.53 4.06 22.37
N TYR A 18 -20.59 3.22 21.92
CA TYR A 18 -20.66 2.51 20.65
C TYR A 18 -20.69 1.01 20.88
N ASP A 19 -21.50 0.30 20.08
CA ASP A 19 -21.28 -1.13 19.89
C ASP A 19 -19.98 -1.33 19.11
N ILE A 20 -19.00 -1.97 19.74
CA ILE A 20 -17.64 -2.10 19.19
C ILE A 20 -17.65 -2.97 17.93
N ASP A 21 -18.46 -4.02 17.92
CA ASP A 21 -18.52 -4.97 16.81
C ASP A 21 -19.23 -4.35 15.61
N GLU A 22 -20.35 -3.64 15.83
CA GLU A 22 -21.05 -2.90 14.79
C GLU A 22 -20.19 -1.78 14.20
N LEU A 23 -19.52 -1.01 15.07
CA LEU A 23 -18.64 0.06 14.63
C LEU A 23 -17.46 -0.49 13.82
N SER A 24 -16.82 -1.55 14.30
CA SER A 24 -15.69 -2.19 13.60
C SER A 24 -16.12 -2.72 12.22
N ARG A 25 -17.29 -3.38 12.14
CA ARG A 25 -17.85 -3.85 10.87
C ARG A 25 -18.13 -2.71 9.90
N ARG A 26 -18.83 -1.66 10.34
CA ARG A 26 -19.11 -0.48 9.49
C ARG A 26 -17.83 0.22 9.03
N LEU A 27 -16.84 0.37 9.90
CA LEU A 27 -15.56 0.98 9.53
C LEU A 27 -14.84 0.15 8.45
N ARG A 28 -14.88 -1.19 8.55
CA ARG A 28 -14.34 -2.06 7.50
C ARG A 28 -15.08 -1.87 6.17
N GLU A 29 -16.41 -1.82 6.18
CA GLU A 29 -17.23 -1.58 4.98
C GLU A 29 -16.91 -0.21 4.34
N ILE A 30 -16.86 0.86 5.14
CA ILE A 30 -16.54 2.23 4.68
C ILE A 30 -15.15 2.28 4.05
N LEU A 31 -14.17 1.64 4.68
CA LEU A 31 -12.79 1.58 4.20
C LEU A 31 -12.60 0.50 3.10
N SER A 32 -13.66 -0.19 2.70
CA SER A 32 -13.62 -1.33 1.77
C SER A 32 -12.69 -2.46 2.19
N LEU A 33 -12.42 -2.65 3.49
CA LEU A 33 -11.56 -3.70 4.05
C LEU A 33 -12.32 -5.02 4.34
N ASP A 34 -13.55 -5.11 3.85
CA ASP A 34 -14.46 -6.25 3.95
C ASP A 34 -14.33 -7.24 2.77
N ARG A 35 -13.51 -6.90 1.77
CA ARG A 35 -13.27 -7.70 0.55
C ARG A 35 -11.77 -7.83 0.25
N PRO A 36 -11.35 -8.90 -0.44
CA PRO A 36 -9.97 -9.04 -0.86
C PRO A 36 -9.61 -8.00 -1.92
N HIS A 37 -8.45 -7.38 -1.76
CA HIS A 37 -7.84 -6.46 -2.70
C HIS A 37 -6.57 -7.07 -3.27
N ARG A 38 -6.53 -7.24 -4.59
CA ARG A 38 -5.34 -7.70 -5.29
C ARG A 38 -4.32 -6.56 -5.39
N VAL A 39 -3.09 -6.84 -5.00
CA VAL A 39 -1.98 -5.87 -4.95
C VAL A 39 -0.80 -6.37 -5.78
N ALA A 40 -0.20 -5.48 -6.57
CA ALA A 40 1.09 -5.72 -7.21
C ALA A 40 2.23 -5.20 -6.32
N LEU A 41 3.33 -5.95 -6.22
CA LEU A 41 4.56 -5.47 -5.60
C LEU A 41 5.61 -5.21 -6.68
N VAL A 42 6.13 -4.00 -6.77
CA VAL A 42 7.25 -3.68 -7.66
C VAL A 42 8.50 -3.36 -6.86
N GLY A 43 9.57 -4.10 -7.14
CA GLY A 43 10.84 -4.05 -6.42
C GLY A 43 10.95 -5.17 -5.39
N TYR A 44 11.60 -6.28 -5.76
CA TYR A 44 11.89 -7.39 -4.86
C TYR A 44 13.31 -7.27 -4.28
N GLY A 45 13.57 -6.14 -3.62
CA GLY A 45 14.77 -5.91 -2.79
C GLY A 45 14.58 -6.41 -1.36
N ASN A 46 15.39 -5.92 -0.42
CA ASN A 46 15.24 -6.26 1.00
C ASN A 46 13.87 -5.82 1.54
N LEU A 47 13.46 -4.58 1.26
CA LEU A 47 12.16 -4.04 1.68
C LEU A 47 11.01 -4.80 1.03
N GLY A 48 11.01 -4.96 -0.30
CA GLY A 48 9.96 -5.70 -1.00
C GLY A 48 9.82 -7.15 -0.52
N ALA A 49 10.94 -7.83 -0.26
CA ALA A 49 10.92 -9.18 0.30
C ALA A 49 10.36 -9.23 1.74
N ALA A 50 10.55 -8.19 2.54
CA ALA A 50 9.94 -8.06 3.86
C ALA A 50 8.43 -7.79 3.75
N LEU A 51 8.03 -6.86 2.87
CA LEU A 51 6.63 -6.51 2.62
C LEU A 51 5.82 -7.70 2.09
N LEU A 52 6.39 -8.52 1.20
CA LEU A 52 5.75 -9.75 0.71
C LEU A 52 5.43 -10.75 1.85
N LYS A 53 6.19 -10.70 2.95
CA LYS A 53 6.02 -11.58 4.10
C LYS A 53 5.18 -10.96 5.22
N TYR A 54 4.77 -9.71 5.08
CA TYR A 54 4.11 -8.98 6.15
C TYR A 54 2.66 -9.48 6.34
N PRO A 55 2.33 -10.13 7.48
CA PRO A 55 1.01 -10.72 7.67
C PRO A 55 -0.10 -9.68 7.85
N GLY A 56 0.25 -8.43 8.21
CA GLY A 56 -0.71 -7.35 8.42
C GLY A 56 -1.48 -6.97 7.14
N PHE A 57 -0.93 -7.23 5.95
CA PHE A 57 -1.68 -7.04 4.70
C PHE A 57 -2.87 -7.99 4.60
N GLY A 58 -2.67 -9.28 4.86
CA GLY A 58 -3.75 -10.27 4.84
C GLY A 58 -4.84 -9.99 5.88
N ALA A 59 -4.46 -9.50 7.07
CA ALA A 59 -5.41 -9.11 8.11
C ALA A 59 -6.33 -7.93 7.72
N LEU A 60 -5.92 -7.14 6.74
CA LEU A 60 -6.67 -6.02 6.18
C LEU A 60 -7.30 -6.34 4.81
N GLY A 61 -7.25 -7.61 4.38
CA GLY A 61 -7.82 -8.04 3.09
C GLY A 61 -6.93 -7.76 1.88
N PHE A 62 -5.67 -7.38 2.05
CA PHE A 62 -4.75 -7.18 0.93
C PHE A 62 -3.99 -8.47 0.59
N GLU A 63 -4.06 -8.87 -0.67
CA GLU A 63 -3.35 -10.03 -1.21
C GLU A 63 -2.36 -9.59 -2.29
N ILE A 64 -1.07 -9.86 -2.07
CA ILE A 64 -0.05 -9.61 -3.10
C ILE A 64 -0.13 -10.76 -4.12
N VAL A 65 -0.55 -10.46 -5.34
CA VAL A 65 -0.80 -11.46 -6.40
C VAL A 65 0.23 -11.43 -7.54
N ALA A 66 1.06 -10.39 -7.58
CA ALA A 66 2.07 -10.21 -8.61
C ALA A 66 3.30 -9.51 -8.03
N VAL A 67 4.49 -9.94 -8.47
CA VAL A 67 5.76 -9.34 -8.08
C VAL A 67 6.56 -9.02 -9.34
N PHE A 68 7.06 -7.79 -9.43
CA PHE A 68 7.88 -7.32 -10.55
C PHE A 68 9.24 -6.83 -10.07
N ASP A 69 10.28 -7.04 -10.88
CA ASP A 69 11.59 -6.46 -10.68
C ASP A 69 12.27 -6.23 -12.05
N ARG A 70 13.24 -5.31 -12.10
CA ARG A 70 14.08 -5.06 -13.29
C ARG A 70 15.39 -5.83 -13.27
N ASP A 71 15.80 -6.37 -12.13
CA ASP A 71 17.01 -7.16 -11.99
C ASP A 71 16.83 -8.53 -12.66
N ARG A 72 17.51 -8.72 -13.80
CA ARG A 72 17.50 -9.97 -14.58
C ARG A 72 17.91 -11.20 -13.77
N ARG A 73 18.65 -11.04 -12.68
CA ARG A 73 19.03 -12.15 -11.78
C ARG A 73 17.88 -12.60 -10.88
N LYS A 74 16.85 -11.77 -10.72
CA LYS A 74 15.67 -12.06 -9.90
C LYS A 74 14.50 -12.57 -10.73
N ILE A 75 14.34 -12.03 -11.93
CA ILE A 75 13.26 -12.40 -12.86
C ILE A 75 13.25 -13.92 -13.09
N GLY A 76 12.07 -14.52 -13.05
CA GLY A 76 11.84 -15.96 -13.19
C GLY A 76 11.95 -16.75 -11.89
N ARG A 77 12.51 -16.19 -10.81
CA ARG A 77 12.53 -16.86 -9.50
C ARG A 77 11.13 -16.91 -8.92
N THR A 78 10.79 -18.01 -8.25
CA THR A 78 9.55 -18.15 -7.49
C THR A 78 9.78 -17.77 -6.03
N VAL A 79 8.91 -16.91 -5.50
CA VAL A 79 8.92 -16.44 -4.11
C VAL A 79 7.50 -16.51 -3.58
N ARG A 80 7.28 -17.23 -2.48
CA ARG A 80 5.93 -17.38 -1.88
C ARG A 80 4.85 -17.91 -2.86
N GLY A 81 5.24 -18.68 -3.87
CA GLY A 81 4.34 -19.18 -4.92
C GLY A 81 4.11 -18.21 -6.08
N LEU A 82 4.73 -17.03 -6.06
CA LEU A 82 4.66 -16.03 -7.12
C LEU A 82 5.97 -15.98 -7.90
N THR A 83 5.88 -15.99 -9.22
CA THR A 83 7.05 -15.78 -10.09
C THR A 83 7.35 -14.29 -10.20
N ILE A 84 8.60 -13.89 -9.95
CA ILE A 84 9.06 -12.53 -10.17
C ILE A 84 9.08 -12.26 -11.68
N ARG A 85 8.25 -11.32 -12.12
CA ARG A 85 8.08 -10.91 -13.53
C ARG A 85 8.98 -9.73 -13.86
N ASP A 86 9.28 -9.54 -15.15
CA ASP A 86 9.96 -8.33 -15.63
C ASP A 86 8.99 -7.14 -15.54
N ASN A 87 9.46 -5.96 -15.15
CA ASN A 87 8.65 -4.73 -15.13
C ASN A 87 7.93 -4.45 -16.48
N ARG A 88 8.49 -4.89 -17.61
CA ARG A 88 7.83 -4.82 -18.92
C ARG A 88 6.51 -5.57 -19.00
N GLN A 89 6.26 -6.50 -18.07
CA GLN A 89 5.03 -7.27 -17.98
C GLN A 89 3.97 -6.60 -17.10
N ILE A 90 4.22 -5.42 -16.52
CA ILE A 90 3.23 -4.63 -15.75
C ILE A 90 1.87 -4.48 -16.47
N PRO A 91 1.78 -4.34 -17.81
CA PRO A 91 0.48 -4.26 -18.49
C PRO A 91 -0.46 -5.44 -18.24
N VAL A 92 0.04 -6.61 -17.82
CA VAL A 92 -0.79 -7.78 -17.45
C VAL A 92 -1.72 -7.48 -16.26
N LEU A 93 -1.36 -6.52 -15.41
CA LEU A 93 -2.15 -6.15 -14.23
C LEU A 93 -3.57 -5.70 -14.58
N ARG A 94 -3.77 -5.15 -15.78
CA ARG A 94 -5.09 -4.78 -16.28
C ARG A 94 -6.00 -5.99 -16.47
N GLN A 95 -5.45 -7.10 -16.96
CA GLN A 95 -6.18 -8.35 -17.15
C GLN A 95 -6.43 -9.05 -15.81
N ASP A 96 -5.51 -8.87 -14.86
CA ASP A 96 -5.60 -9.39 -13.51
C ASP A 96 -6.48 -8.52 -12.57
N ASP A 97 -7.14 -7.46 -13.05
CA ASP A 97 -7.94 -6.51 -12.23
C ASP A 97 -7.20 -6.04 -10.95
N VAL A 98 -5.90 -5.77 -11.08
CA VAL A 98 -5.07 -5.30 -9.97
C VAL A 98 -5.08 -3.78 -9.95
N ARG A 99 -5.75 -3.22 -8.95
CA ARG A 99 -5.96 -1.76 -8.83
C ARG A 99 -5.04 -1.07 -7.83
N LEU A 100 -4.33 -1.85 -7.03
CA LEU A 100 -3.40 -1.36 -6.00
C LEU A 100 -1.99 -1.85 -6.27
N ALA A 101 -1.00 -1.02 -5.98
CA ALA A 101 0.40 -1.40 -6.08
C ALA A 101 1.23 -0.87 -4.91
N ILE A 102 2.29 -1.61 -4.59
CA ILE A 102 3.35 -1.21 -3.68
C ILE A 102 4.59 -0.94 -4.52
N LEU A 103 5.15 0.26 -4.41
CA LEU A 103 6.37 0.67 -5.09
C LEU A 103 7.53 0.70 -4.09
N ALA A 104 8.36 -0.35 -4.12
CA ALA A 104 9.49 -0.56 -3.20
C ALA A 104 10.83 -0.60 -3.95
N ILE A 105 11.04 0.41 -4.80
CA ILE A 105 12.26 0.61 -5.59
C ILE A 105 12.96 1.92 -5.19
N PRO A 106 14.25 2.10 -5.51
CA PRO A 106 14.93 3.39 -5.37
C PRO A 106 14.25 4.49 -6.20
N ALA A 107 14.54 5.76 -5.89
CA ALA A 107 14.03 6.93 -6.63
C ALA A 107 14.29 6.82 -8.15
N GLU A 108 15.44 6.27 -8.53
CA GLU A 108 15.78 6.01 -9.93
C GLU A 108 14.79 5.02 -10.55
N GLY A 109 13.96 5.48 -11.48
CA GLY A 109 12.94 4.67 -12.16
C GLY A 109 11.63 4.49 -11.38
N ALA A 110 11.45 5.20 -10.24
CA ALA A 110 10.18 5.25 -9.51
C ALA A 110 9.06 5.85 -10.38
N GLN A 111 9.32 7.01 -10.99
CA GLN A 111 8.39 7.69 -11.89
C GLN A 111 7.92 6.80 -13.05
N ASP A 112 8.85 6.31 -13.87
CA ASP A 112 8.52 5.48 -15.06
C ASP A 112 7.71 4.23 -14.68
N THR A 113 8.05 3.62 -13.53
CA THR A 113 7.33 2.45 -13.02
C THR A 113 5.93 2.85 -12.55
N ALA A 114 5.79 3.98 -11.85
CA ALA A 114 4.51 4.49 -11.40
C ALA A 114 3.60 4.81 -12.59
N GLU A 115 4.10 5.46 -13.64
CA GLU A 115 3.37 5.70 -14.88
C GLU A 115 2.94 4.40 -15.57
N ALA A 116 3.82 3.39 -15.62
CA ALA A 116 3.47 2.07 -16.17
C ALA A 116 2.35 1.38 -15.38
N LEU A 117 2.35 1.52 -14.04
CA LEU A 117 1.28 1.01 -13.18
C LEU A 117 -0.05 1.73 -13.48
N VAL A 118 -0.03 3.06 -13.63
CA VAL A 118 -1.21 3.85 -14.00
C VAL A 118 -1.76 3.44 -15.36
N ALA A 119 -0.89 3.26 -16.36
CA ALA A 119 -1.28 2.77 -17.68
C ALA A 119 -1.92 1.37 -17.62
N ALA A 120 -1.51 0.54 -16.64
CA ALA A 120 -2.09 -0.76 -16.36
C ALA A 120 -3.38 -0.71 -15.50
N ALA A 121 -3.97 0.49 -15.32
CA ALA A 121 -5.19 0.75 -14.56
C ALA A 121 -5.06 0.66 -13.03
N VAL A 122 -3.84 0.74 -12.48
CA VAL A 122 -3.64 0.91 -11.04
C VAL A 122 -4.15 2.29 -10.62
N GLN A 123 -4.98 2.32 -9.57
CA GLN A 123 -5.64 3.51 -9.05
C GLN A 123 -5.08 3.96 -7.69
N GLY A 124 -4.37 3.07 -7.00
CA GLY A 124 -3.73 3.35 -5.70
C GLY A 124 -2.30 2.84 -5.65
N ILE A 125 -1.36 3.69 -5.21
CA ILE A 125 0.05 3.34 -5.07
C ILE A 125 0.52 3.67 -3.66
N LEU A 126 1.02 2.65 -2.96
CA LEU A 126 1.78 2.81 -1.74
C LEU A 126 3.27 2.93 -2.09
N ASN A 127 3.81 4.14 -1.99
CA ASN A 127 5.15 4.48 -2.40
C ASN A 127 6.13 4.46 -1.22
N PHE A 128 7.22 3.70 -1.34
CA PHE A 128 8.35 3.71 -0.41
C PHE A 128 9.60 4.37 -1.00
N ALA A 129 9.56 4.81 -2.25
CA ALA A 129 10.57 5.70 -2.80
C ALA A 129 10.37 7.12 -2.22
N PRO A 130 11.40 7.98 -2.22
CA PRO A 130 11.26 9.36 -1.77
C PRO A 130 10.08 10.08 -2.45
N GLU A 131 9.35 10.92 -1.73
CA GLU A 131 8.11 11.54 -2.24
C GLU A 131 8.30 12.31 -3.56
N TYR A 132 9.43 13.00 -3.70
CA TYR A 132 9.80 13.74 -4.92
C TYR A 132 10.08 12.86 -6.15
N SER A 133 9.99 11.54 -6.04
CA SER A 133 10.29 10.61 -7.14
C SER A 133 9.07 10.14 -7.92
N VAL A 134 7.85 10.50 -7.47
CA VAL A 134 6.59 10.11 -8.11
C VAL A 134 5.64 11.30 -8.22
N TYR A 135 5.37 11.73 -9.44
CA TYR A 135 4.42 12.77 -9.80
C TYR A 135 3.37 12.18 -10.74
N LEU A 136 2.16 11.99 -10.24
CA LEU A 136 1.04 11.42 -10.99
C LEU A 136 -0.17 12.35 -10.96
N PRO A 137 -1.09 12.24 -11.94
CA PRO A 137 -2.34 12.99 -11.91
C PRO A 137 -3.19 12.64 -10.67
N ASP A 138 -4.04 13.57 -10.24
CA ASP A 138 -4.95 13.42 -9.08
C ASP A 138 -5.94 12.25 -9.20
N THR A 139 -6.08 11.68 -10.39
CA THR A 139 -6.91 10.49 -10.64
C THR A 139 -6.34 9.22 -10.01
N VAL A 140 -5.08 9.24 -9.55
CA VAL A 140 -4.39 8.11 -8.92
C VAL A 140 -3.98 8.50 -7.51
N LYS A 141 -4.41 7.73 -6.52
CA LYS A 141 -4.05 8.01 -5.14
C LYS A 141 -2.66 7.48 -4.83
N VAL A 142 -1.71 8.37 -4.55
CA VAL A 142 -0.38 8.01 -4.04
C VAL A 142 -0.33 8.29 -2.54
N ILE A 143 0.15 7.32 -1.77
CA ILE A 143 0.49 7.48 -0.35
C ILE A 143 1.97 7.13 -0.21
N THR A 144 2.79 8.08 0.24
CA THR A 144 4.21 7.86 0.46
C THR A 144 4.48 7.54 1.93
N MET A 145 5.27 6.50 2.18
CA MET A 145 5.81 6.17 3.50
C MET A 145 7.33 6.38 3.49
N ASP A 146 7.81 7.34 4.28
CA ASP A 146 9.23 7.58 4.51
C ASP A 146 9.59 7.17 5.95
N ILE A 147 10.05 5.93 6.09
CA ILE A 147 10.40 5.34 7.38
C ILE A 147 11.48 6.15 8.10
N GLY A 148 12.41 6.76 7.35
CA GLY A 148 13.49 7.57 7.91
C GLY A 148 12.96 8.87 8.50
N MET A 149 12.10 9.57 7.75
CA MET A 149 11.45 10.79 8.22
C MET A 149 10.49 10.50 9.39
N ASP A 150 9.75 9.40 9.34
CA ASP A 150 8.86 8.98 10.43
C ASP A 150 9.65 8.71 11.72
N LEU A 151 10.80 8.03 11.63
CA LEU A 151 11.70 7.83 12.77
C LEU A 151 12.29 9.15 13.29
N ALA A 152 12.68 10.05 12.39
CA ALA A 152 13.26 11.35 12.74
C ALA A 152 12.32 12.27 13.53
N ARG A 153 11.02 11.95 13.57
CA ARG A 153 10.03 12.65 14.40
C ARG A 153 10.06 12.21 15.87
N LEU A 154 10.52 11.00 16.17
CA LEU A 154 10.51 10.47 17.53
C LEU A 154 11.38 11.27 18.52
N PRO A 155 12.58 11.78 18.16
CA PRO A 155 13.39 12.59 19.07
C PRO A 155 12.66 13.78 19.69
N TYR A 156 11.69 14.38 18.99
CA TYR A 156 10.88 15.47 19.55
C TYR A 156 10.07 15.04 20.77
N TYR A 157 9.67 13.77 20.84
CA TYR A 157 8.84 13.20 21.92
C TYR A 157 9.66 12.51 23.01
N VAL A 158 10.97 12.34 22.83
CA VAL A 158 11.85 11.75 23.83
C VAL A 158 12.47 12.90 24.62
N PRO A 159 12.12 13.08 25.91
CA PRO A 159 12.73 14.10 26.73
C PRO A 159 14.24 13.89 26.81
N VAL A 160 15.01 14.95 26.62
CA VAL A 160 16.44 14.92 26.92
C VAL A 160 16.57 15.08 28.43
N GLU A 161 17.04 14.05 29.14
CA GLU A 161 17.50 14.23 30.52
C GLU A 161 18.71 15.19 30.48
N VAL A 162 18.56 16.34 31.12
CA VAL A 162 19.59 17.38 31.27
C VAL A 162 20.42 17.07 32.51
#